data_AF-A0A3M8QSP3-F1
#
_entry.id   AF-A0A3M8QSP3-F1
#
_cell.length_a   1.000
_cell.length_b   1.000
_cell.length_c   1.000
_cell.angle_alpha   90.00
_cell.angle_beta   90.00
_cell.angle_gamma   90.00
#
_symmetry.space_group_name_H-M   'P 1'
#
loop_
_entity.id
_entity.type
_entity.pdbx_description
1 polymer ?
#
loop_
_entity_poly.entity_id
_entity_poly.type
_entity_poly.pdbx_seq_one_letter_code
_entity_poly.pdbx_strand_id
1 'polypeptide(L)' 'MANVSGIALGMIETRGLVPAIEAADAMTKAAEVRLVGRQFVGGG' A
#
# COMPACT_ATOMS: atom_id res chain seq x y z
N MET A 1 8.71 -14.69 -9.27
CA MET A 1 8.23 -13.52 -8.53
C MET A 1 9.45 -12.69 -8.17
N ALA A 2 9.54 -11.42 -8.58
CA ALA A 2 10.71 -10.61 -8.25
C ALA A 2 10.81 -10.42 -6.73
N ASN A 3 11.95 -10.79 -6.15
CA ASN A 3 12.29 -10.43 -4.79
C ASN A 3 12.70 -8.95 -4.81
N VAL A 4 11.74 -8.04 -4.60
CA VAL A 4 12.04 -6.61 -4.43
C VAL A 4 12.97 -6.48 -3.23
N SER A 5 14.18 -5.97 -3.46
CA SER A 5 15.31 -5.97 -2.51
C SER A 5 15.35 -4.75 -1.58
N GLY A 6 14.24 -4.03 -1.44
CA GLY A 6 14.11 -2.87 -0.56
C GLY A 6 13.56 -3.24 0.83
N ILE A 7 14.26 -2.83 1.89
CA ILE A 7 13.79 -2.97 3.29
C ILE A 7 13.01 -1.74 3.79
N ALA A 8 12.91 -0.69 2.98
CA ALA A 8 12.16 0.51 3.33
C ALA A 8 10.64 0.22 3.36
N LEU A 9 9.93 0.80 4.33
CA LEU A 9 8.49 0.63 4.51
C LEU A 9 7.76 1.97 4.28
N GLY A 10 6.80 1.98 3.35
CA GLY A 10 5.83 3.06 3.18
C GLY A 10 4.47 2.65 3.74
N MET A 11 3.77 3.58 4.38
CA MET A 11 2.44 3.36 4.97
C MET A 11 1.50 4.51 4.60
N ILE A 12 0.24 4.18 4.30
CA ILE A 12 -0.84 5.14 4.05
C ILE A 12 -2.06 4.69 4.85
N GLU A 13 -2.65 5.61 5.61
CA GLU A 13 -3.93 5.41 6.29
C GLU A 13 -5.02 6.25 5.61
N THR A 14 -6.20 5.65 5.44
CA THR A 14 -7.32 6.27 4.76
C THR A 14 -8.61 6.01 5.52
N ARG A 15 -9.60 6.89 5.34
CA ARG A 15 -10.98 6.62 5.74
C ARG A 15 -11.72 5.91 4.61
N GLY A 16 -12.07 4.65 4.82
CA GLY A 16 -12.74 3.79 3.86
C GLY A 16 -11.80 3.01 2.94
N LEU A 17 -12.34 1.93 2.36
CA LEU A 17 -11.57 0.99 1.52
C LEU A 17 -11.24 1.54 0.13
N VAL A 18 -12.12 2.33 -0.47
CA VAL A 18 -11.93 2.88 -1.82
C VAL A 18 -10.67 3.74 -1.93
N PRO A 19 -10.44 4.75 -1.06
CA PRO A 19 -9.19 5.51 -1.10
C PRO A 19 -7.96 4.67 -0.75
N ALA A 20 -8.10 3.62 0.09
CA ALA A 20 -6.99 2.70 0.37
C ALA A 20 -6.53 1.94 -0.88
N ILE A 21 -7.49 1.51 -1.72
CA ILE A 21 -7.20 0.81 -2.98
C ILE A 21 -6.54 1.75 -3.98
N GLU A 22 -7.07 2.96 -4.13
CA GLU A 22 -6.47 3.97 -5.03
C GLU A 22 -5.04 4.32 -4.60
N ALA A 23 -4.80 4.49 -3.31
CA ALA A 23 -3.45 4.73 -2.80
C ALA A 23 -2.50 3.57 -3.12
N ALA A 24 -2.95 2.32 -3.00
CA ALA A 24 -2.15 1.15 -3.35
C ALA A 24 -1.83 1.07 -4.84
N ASP A 25 -2.80 1.35 -5.71
CA ASP A 25 -2.62 1.40 -7.16
C ASP A 25 -1.61 2.51 -7.56
N ALA A 26 -1.80 3.72 -7.03
CA ALA A 26 -0.90 4.84 -7.29
C ALA A 26 0.53 4.57 -6.78
N MET A 27 0.70 3.99 -5.58
CA MET A 27 2.01 3.66 -5.00
C MET A 27 2.80 2.68 -5.88
N THR A 28 2.17 1.59 -6.29
CA THR A 28 2.84 0.54 -7.08
C THR A 28 3.12 0.96 -8.51
N LYS A 29 2.38 1.94 -9.06
CA LYS A 29 2.69 2.57 -10.35
C LYS A 29 3.77 3.63 -10.27
N ALA A 30 3.96 4.27 -9.11
CA ALA A 30 4.93 5.35 -8.94
C ALA A 30 6.38 4.86 -8.78
N ALA A 31 6.59 3.67 -8.22
CA ALA A 31 7.93 3.13 -7.97
C ALA A 31 7.93 1.59 -7.90
N GLU A 32 9.11 0.99 -7.97
CA GLU A 32 9.31 -0.45 -7.78
C GLU A 32 9.16 -0.82 -6.29
N VAL A 33 7.91 -0.88 -5.83
CA VAL A 33 7.55 -1.28 -4.47
C VAL A 33 6.59 -2.46 -4.48
N ARG A 34 6.60 -3.24 -3.40
CA ARG A 34 5.68 -4.34 -3.20
C ARG A 34 4.65 -3.97 -2.14
N LEU A 35 3.36 -4.10 -2.46
CA LEU A 35 2.32 -4.07 -1.45
C LEU A 35 2.43 -5.32 -0.56
N VAL A 36 2.86 -5.14 0.69
CA VAL A 36 3.07 -6.23 1.65
C VAL A 36 1.86 -6.51 2.52
N GLY A 37 0.91 -5.57 2.61
CA GLY A 37 -0.31 -5.76 3.38
C GLY A 37 -1.27 -4.57 3.31
N ARG A 38 -2.51 -4.83 3.70
CA ARG A 38 -3.56 -3.85 3.98
C ARG A 38 -4.34 -4.35 5.19
N GLN A 39 -4.57 -3.48 6.16
CA GLN A 39 -5.25 -3.83 7.41
C GLN A 39 -6.51 -2.98 7.58
N PHE A 40 -7.59 -3.58 8.09
CA PHE A 40 -8.71 -2.82 8.63
C PHE A 40 -8.43 -2.54 10.10
N VAL A 41 -8.36 -1.27 10.47
CA VAL A 41 -8.13 -0.82 11.85
C VAL A 41 -9.43 -0.46 12.59
N GLY A 42 -10.57 -0.43 11.88
CA GLY A 42 -11.86 0.02 12.41
C GLY A 42 -12.04 1.54 12.27
N GLY A 43 -13.17 2.07 12.71
CA GLY A 43 -13.43 3.53 12.71
C GLY A 43 -13.87 4.15 11.38
N GLY A 44 -13.78 3.39 10.27
CA GLY A 44 -14.15 3.86 8.93
C GLY A 44 -12.97 4.45 8.20
#